data_AF-A0A7Z9LVJ2-F1
#
_entry.id   AF-A0A7Z9LVJ2-F1
#
_cell.length_a   1.000
_cell.length_b   1.000
_cell.length_c   1.000
_cell.angle_alpha   90.00
_cell.angle_beta   90.00
_cell.angle_gamma   90.00
#
_symmetry.space_group_name_H-M   'P 1'
#
loop_
_entity.id
_entity.type
_entity.pdbx_description
1 polymer ?
#
loop_
_entity_poly.entity_id
_entity_poly.type
_entity_poly.pdbx_seq_one_letter_code
_entity_poly.pdbx_strand_id
1 'polypeptide(L)' 'MIPESFDYQRAGSVSEAISLLQQGGEETKILAGGHSLIPTMKLRLATPETLIDIGGIPELKYINDKGDYLAIGA' A
#
# COMPACT_ATOMS: atom_id res chain seq x y z
N MET A 1 6.12 -0.70 -21.73
CA MET A 1 6.37 -1.90 -20.90
C MET A 1 5.22 -2.03 -19.90
N ILE A 2 4.66 -3.22 -19.76
CA ILE A 2 3.38 -3.50 -19.08
C ILE A 2 3.67 -4.46 -17.91
N PRO A 3 3.14 -4.21 -16.69
CA PRO A 3 3.22 -5.14 -15.56
C PRO A 3 2.60 -6.50 -15.89
N GLU A 4 2.94 -7.52 -15.12
CA GLU A 4 2.14 -8.75 -15.11
C GLU A 4 0.79 -8.51 -14.44
N SER A 5 -0.16 -9.41 -14.67
CA SER A 5 -1.47 -9.35 -14.02
C SER A 5 -1.32 -9.52 -12.51
N PHE A 6 -2.12 -8.79 -11.75
CA PHE A 6 -2.18 -8.85 -10.29
C PHE A 6 -3.61 -8.64 -9.85
N ASP A 7 -3.96 -9.19 -8.69
CA ASP A 7 -5.20 -8.89 -8.00
C ASP A 7 -5.08 -7.54 -7.29
N TYR A 8 -6.19 -6.80 -7.25
CA TYR A 8 -6.26 -5.49 -6.61
C TYR A 8 -7.32 -5.49 -5.53
N GLN A 9 -6.91 -5.11 -4.32
CA GLN A 9 -7.78 -5.00 -3.16
C GLN A 9 -7.63 -3.60 -2.57
N ARG A 10 -8.73 -3.01 -2.11
CA ARG A 10 -8.73 -1.67 -1.52
C ARG A 10 -9.16 -1.77 -0.07
N ALA A 11 -8.26 -1.43 0.84
CA ALA A 11 -8.54 -1.44 2.27
C ALA A 11 -9.23 -0.13 2.69
N GLY A 12 -10.24 -0.24 3.56
CA GLY A 12 -10.96 0.86 4.17
C GLY A 12 -10.38 1.31 5.52
N SER A 13 -9.57 0.47 6.16
CA SER A 13 -8.92 0.76 7.45
C SER A 13 -7.51 0.17 7.54
N VAL A 14 -6.72 0.66 8.49
CA VAL A 14 -5.36 0.12 8.74
C VAL A 14 -5.44 -1.35 9.19
N SER A 15 -6.38 -1.68 10.05
CA SER A 15 -6.60 -3.04 10.55
C SER A 15 -6.93 -4.03 9.43
N GLU A 16 -7.75 -3.61 8.47
CA GLU A 16 -8.07 -4.42 7.29
C GLU A 16 -6.84 -4.61 6.39
N ALA A 17 -6.07 -3.54 6.12
CA ALA A 17 -4.85 -3.65 5.34
C ALA A 17 -3.83 -4.63 5.96
N ILE A 18 -3.64 -4.58 7.28
CA ILE A 18 -2.80 -5.53 8.02
C ILE A 18 -3.32 -6.96 7.88
N SER A 19 -4.64 -7.15 8.02
CA SER A 19 -5.26 -8.48 7.91
C SER A 19 -5.06 -9.07 6.51
N LEU A 20 -5.26 -8.27 5.45
CA LEU A 20 -5.04 -8.68 4.07
C LEU A 20 -3.57 -9.02 3.79
N LEU A 21 -2.63 -8.23 4.32
CA LEU A 21 -1.19 -8.51 4.21
C LEU A 21 -0.82 -9.84 4.87
N GLN A 22 -1.36 -10.10 6.06
CA GLN A 22 -1.11 -11.36 6.78
C GLN A 22 -1.66 -12.58 6.03
N GLN A 23 -2.83 -12.44 5.40
CA GLN A 23 -3.44 -13.50 4.60
C GLN A 23 -2.67 -13.78 3.30
N GLY A 24 -2.18 -12.73 2.64
CA GLY A 24 -1.57 -12.80 1.32
C GLY A 24 -0.06 -13.07 1.27
N GLY A 25 0.63 -13.09 2.41
CA GLY A 25 2.04 -13.48 2.50
C GLY A 25 3.01 -12.60 1.69
N GLU A 26 4.12 -13.18 1.23
CA GLU A 26 5.22 -12.44 0.57
C GLU A 26 4.85 -11.86 -0.80
N GLU A 27 3.90 -12.50 -1.51
CA GLU A 27 3.42 -12.13 -2.84
C GLU A 27 2.41 -10.97 -2.82
N THR A 28 2.07 -10.48 -1.64
CA THR A 28 1.17 -9.34 -1.45
C THR A 28 1.95 -8.09 -1.08
N LYS A 29 1.69 -6.99 -1.79
CA LYS A 29 2.37 -5.70 -1.54
C LYS A 29 1.38 -4.56 -1.34
N ILE A 30 1.79 -3.59 -0.53
CA ILE A 30 1.04 -2.35 -0.31
C ILE A 30 1.23 -1.43 -1.51
N LEU A 31 0.13 -0.88 -2.03
CA LEU A 31 0.11 0.22 -2.98
C LEU A 31 -0.25 1.52 -2.25
N ALA A 32 0.77 2.36 -2.03
CA ALA A 32 0.62 3.74 -1.56
C ALA A 32 0.50 4.69 -2.78
N GLY A 33 1.41 5.67 -2.91
CA GLY A 33 1.45 6.56 -4.08
C GLY A 33 1.88 5.91 -5.40
N GLY A 34 2.35 4.66 -5.41
CA GLY A 34 2.67 3.90 -6.63
C GLY A 34 3.91 4.33 -7.42
N HIS A 35 4.55 5.46 -7.10
CA HIS A 35 5.64 6.05 -7.89
C HIS A 35 6.98 5.29 -7.84
N SER A 36 7.10 4.28 -6.97
CA SER A 36 8.26 3.36 -6.94
C SER A 36 7.85 1.94 -7.34
N LEU A 37 6.74 1.45 -6.79
CA LEU A 37 6.26 0.08 -7.05
C LEU A 37 5.78 -0.10 -8.50
N ILE A 38 4.95 0.80 -9.03
CA ILE A 38 4.44 0.66 -10.40
C ILE A 38 5.56 0.71 -11.44
N PRO A 39 6.56 1.63 -11.36
CA PRO A 39 7.71 1.58 -12.26
C PRO A 39 8.50 0.27 -12.19
N THR A 40 8.75 -0.27 -10.99
CA THR A 40 9.47 -1.55 -10.84
C THR A 40 8.67 -2.73 -11.40
N MET A 41 7.35 -2.74 -11.23
CA MET A 41 6.45 -3.73 -11.85
C MET A 41 6.42 -3.63 -13.37
N LYS A 42 6.39 -2.40 -13.93
CA LYS A 42 6.46 -2.19 -15.38
C LYS A 42 7.75 -2.73 -15.97
N LEU A 43 8.85 -2.72 -15.21
CA LEU A 43 10.16 -3.27 -15.58
C LEU A 43 10.33 -4.76 -15.19
N ARG A 44 9.32 -5.38 -14.58
CA ARG A 44 9.35 -6.75 -14.03
C ARG A 44 10.48 -7.00 -13.04
N LEU A 45 10.87 -5.97 -12.29
CA LEU A 45 11.78 -6.10 -11.15
C LEU A 45 11.04 -6.48 -9.87
N ALA A 46 9.72 -6.31 -9.86
CA ALA A 46 8.81 -6.78 -8.82
C ALA A 46 7.54 -7.34 -9.49
N THR A 47 7.08 -8.50 -9.05
CA THR A 47 5.94 -9.22 -9.63
C THR A 47 4.98 -9.71 -8.54
N PRO A 48 4.44 -8.82 -7.69
CA PRO A 48 3.49 -9.24 -6.67
C PRO A 48 2.21 -9.77 -7.33
N GLU A 49 1.65 -10.84 -6.76
CA GLU A 49 0.37 -11.40 -7.20
C GLU A 49 -0.81 -10.53 -6.74
N THR A 50 -0.68 -9.83 -5.61
CA THR A 50 -1.75 -8.96 -5.07
C THR A 50 -1.23 -7.59 -4.63
N LEU A 51 -1.96 -6.54 -4.97
CA LEU A 51 -1.77 -5.18 -4.46
C LEU A 51 -2.90 -4.76 -3.53
N ILE A 52 -2.54 -4.29 -2.33
CA ILE A 52 -3.47 -3.68 -1.36
C ILE A 52 -3.32 -2.16 -1.40
N ASP A 53 -4.29 -1.47 -1.97
CA ASP A 53 -4.35 -0.01 -1.99
C ASP A 53 -4.76 0.55 -0.63
N ILE A 54 -3.86 1.35 -0.06
CA ILE A 54 -4.05 2.05 1.23
C ILE A 54 -4.34 3.54 1.05
N GLY A 55 -4.32 4.06 -0.18
CA GLY A 55 -4.57 5.47 -0.50
C GLY A 55 -6.00 5.91 -0.17
N GLY A 56 -6.91 4.98 0.11
CA GLY A 56 -8.26 5.24 0.59
C GLY A 56 -8.39 5.46 2.10
N ILE A 57 -7.42 5.04 2.91
CA ILE A 57 -7.56 4.94 4.37
C ILE A 57 -7.49 6.33 5.03
N PRO A 58 -8.57 6.82 5.68
CA PRO A 58 -8.56 8.14 6.32
C PRO A 58 -7.58 8.25 7.49
N GLU A 59 -7.36 7.15 8.22
CA GLU A 59 -6.43 7.07 9.36
C GLU A 59 -4.98 7.39 8.98
N LEU A 60 -4.61 7.25 7.69
CA LEU A 60 -3.28 7.57 7.18
C LEU A 60 -3.17 9.00 6.64
N LYS A 61 -4.23 9.80 6.70
CA LYS A 61 -4.28 11.15 6.11
C LYS A 61 -4.44 12.22 7.17
N TYR A 62 -3.33 12.56 7.83
CA TYR A 62 -3.35 13.60 8.85
C TYR A 62 -2.00 14.30 9.02
N ILE A 63 -2.06 15.48 9.61
CA ILE A 63 -0.93 16.18 10.21
C ILE A 63 -1.43 16.65 11.57
N ASN A 64 -0.89 16.09 12.64
CA ASN A 64 -1.34 16.34 14.01
C ASN A 64 -0.17 16.82 14.86
N ASP A 65 -0.30 18.00 15.45
CA ASP A 65 0.62 18.48 16.48
C ASP A 65 0.29 17.78 17.82
N LYS A 66 1.29 17.13 18.42
CA LYS A 66 1.20 16.46 19.73
C LYS A 66 1.92 17.23 20.83
N GLY A 67 2.46 18.42 20.53
CA GLY A 67 3.14 19.32 21.44
C GLY A 67 4.65 19.07 21.45
N ASP A 68 5.08 17.84 21.72
CA ASP A 68 6.49 17.42 21.71
C ASP A 68 6.95 16.88 20.35
N TYR A 69 6.02 16.44 19.51
CA TYR A 69 6.28 16.03 18.13
C TYR A 69 5.11 16.32 17.19
N LEU A 70 5.44 16.34 15.90
CA LEU A 70 4.45 16.34 14.83
C LEU A 70 4.22 14.89 14.37
N ALA A 71 2.98 14.43 14.40
CA ALA A 71 2.58 13.15 13.83
C ALA A 71 2.04 13.39 12.42
N ILE A 72 2.62 12.73 11.42
CA ILE A 72 2.21 12.83 10.02
C ILE A 72 1.80 11.43 9.57
N GLY A 73 0.64 11.34 8.92
CA GLY A 73 0.19 10.11 8.28
C GLY A 73 1.19 9.64 7.23
N ALA A 74 1.34 8.31 7.12
CA ALA A 74 2.32 7.68 6.23
C ALA A 74 2.10 8.00 4.75
#